data_AF-A0AAW9I914-F1
#
_entry.id   AF-A0AAW9I914-F1
#
_cell.length_a   1.000
_cell.length_b   1.000
_cell.length_c   1.000
_cell.angle_alpha   90.00
_cell.angle_beta   90.00
_cell.angle_gamma   90.00
#
_symmetry.space_group_name_H-M   'P 1'
#
loop_
_entity.id
_entity.type
_entity.pdbx_description
1 polymer ?
#
loop_
_entity_poly.entity_id
_entity_poly.type
_entity_poly.pdbx_seq_one_letter_code
_entity_poly.pdbx_strand_id
1 'polypeptide(L)'
;VIYAGGDVIGDTTQCTVTYEGLANDVKPGNIILIDDGLVGLEVQSVEGNKVNCKVKNTGFVGTHKGVNVPGVSIKLPALTEKDIADLKFGCEIGVNLVAASFIRKASDVEAIRAILVENGGEHIQIFSKIENQEGVDNIDSILEASDGIMVARGDLGVEIPMEKLPAVQKMIIEKCNHVGKPVITATQMLDSMIRNPRPTRAEVSDVANAIYDGTDAIM
;
A
#
# COMPACT_ATOMS: atom_id res chain seq x y z
N VAL A 1 6.97 9.06 -21.76
CA VAL A 1 8.18 9.24 -20.94
C VAL A 1 7.74 9.67 -19.55
N ILE A 2 8.27 9.05 -18.51
CA ILE A 2 8.07 9.52 -17.12
C ILE A 2 9.34 10.22 -16.68
N TYR A 3 9.23 11.44 -16.15
CA TYR A 3 10.32 12.14 -15.49
C TYR A 3 10.25 11.85 -13.98
N ALA A 4 11.35 11.35 -13.41
CA ALA A 4 11.53 11.19 -11.98
C ALA A 4 11.92 12.54 -11.38
N GLY A 5 10.97 13.23 -10.77
CA GLY A 5 11.17 14.60 -10.28
C GLY A 5 11.16 15.67 -11.37
N GLY A 6 11.24 16.93 -10.92
CA GLY A 6 11.22 18.12 -11.77
C GLY A 6 9.81 18.57 -12.19
N ASP A 7 9.75 19.78 -12.73
CA ASP A 7 8.51 20.45 -13.14
C ASP A 7 8.32 20.36 -14.67
N VAL A 8 7.71 19.27 -15.11
CA VAL A 8 7.40 19.01 -16.53
C VAL A 8 5.89 19.01 -16.70
N ILE A 9 5.38 19.89 -17.58
CA ILE A 9 3.97 19.88 -17.96
C ILE A 9 3.67 18.59 -18.73
N GLY A 10 2.78 17.78 -18.15
CA GLY A 10 2.38 16.50 -18.73
C GLY A 10 1.47 16.65 -19.94
N ASP A 11 1.63 15.73 -20.90
CA ASP A 11 0.78 15.54 -22.07
C ASP A 11 0.63 14.03 -22.38
N THR A 12 0.12 13.69 -23.57
CA THR A 12 -0.08 12.29 -23.98
C THR A 12 1.21 11.49 -24.19
N THR A 13 2.36 12.16 -24.25
CA THR A 13 3.67 11.59 -24.52
C THR A 13 4.61 11.64 -23.31
N GLN A 14 4.37 12.53 -22.34
CA GLN A 14 5.21 12.68 -21.16
C GLN A 14 4.46 13.11 -19.89
N CYS A 15 4.97 12.73 -18.73
CA CYS A 15 4.50 13.22 -17.42
C CYS A 15 5.64 13.20 -16.38
N THR A 16 5.40 13.78 -15.21
CA THR A 16 6.34 13.77 -14.08
C THR A 16 5.76 12.99 -12.89
N VAL A 17 6.64 12.39 -12.09
CA VAL A 17 6.31 11.85 -10.76
C VAL A 17 7.08 12.60 -9.69
N THR A 18 6.51 12.70 -8.50
CA THR A 18 7.12 13.42 -7.37
C THR A 18 8.36 12.69 -6.81
N TYR A 19 8.44 11.36 -6.97
CA TYR A 19 9.56 10.59 -6.45
C TYR A 19 10.77 10.65 -7.39
N GLU A 20 11.75 11.48 -7.03
CA GLU A 20 13.00 11.66 -7.78
C GLU A 20 13.84 10.37 -7.89
N GLY A 21 13.70 9.47 -6.91
CA GLY A 21 14.43 8.21 -6.87
C GLY A 21 13.95 7.17 -7.87
N LEU A 22 12.80 7.36 -8.53
CA LEU A 22 12.17 6.34 -9.39
C LEU A 22 13.15 5.82 -10.45
N ALA A 23 13.89 6.71 -11.11
CA ALA A 23 14.84 6.34 -12.16
C ALA A 23 15.99 5.45 -11.65
N ASN A 24 16.33 5.51 -10.36
CA ASN A 24 17.35 4.66 -9.76
C ASN A 24 16.82 3.28 -9.34
N ASP A 25 15.52 3.16 -9.14
CA ASP A 25 14.88 1.96 -8.61
C ASP A 25 14.36 1.05 -9.74
N VAL A 26 13.96 1.61 -10.89
CA VAL A 26 13.45 0.83 -12.02
C VAL A 26 14.53 0.45 -13.04
N LYS A 27 14.30 -0.68 -13.73
CA LYS A 27 15.13 -1.18 -14.83
C LYS A 27 14.24 -1.61 -16.02
N PRO A 28 14.82 -1.76 -17.24
CA PRO A 28 14.10 -2.30 -18.37
C PRO A 28 13.36 -3.61 -18.04
N GLY A 29 12.11 -3.70 -18.48
CA GLY A 29 11.20 -4.81 -18.20
C GLY A 29 10.35 -4.65 -16.94
N ASN A 30 10.64 -3.69 -16.04
CA ASN A 30 9.73 -3.39 -14.94
C ASN A 30 8.40 -2.81 -15.45
N ILE A 31 7.35 -3.06 -14.67
CA ILE A 31 6.01 -2.52 -14.92
C ILE A 31 5.79 -1.33 -13.98
N ILE A 32 5.30 -0.24 -14.55
CA ILE A 32 4.79 0.92 -13.82
C ILE A 32 3.29 0.98 -14.08
N LEU A 33 2.51 1.08 -13.01
CA LEU A 33 1.07 1.16 -13.03
C LEU A 33 0.65 2.57 -12.61
N ILE A 34 -0.37 3.12 -13.28
CA ILE A 34 -0.91 4.45 -13.00
C ILE A 34 -2.40 4.32 -12.70
N ASP A 35 -2.85 5.09 -11.70
CA ASP A 35 -4.26 5.18 -11.28
C ASP A 35 -4.81 3.80 -10.89
N ASP A 36 -4.24 3.22 -9.82
CA ASP A 36 -4.62 1.93 -9.25
C ASP A 36 -4.59 0.78 -10.27
N GLY A 37 -3.59 0.78 -11.15
CA GLY A 37 -3.44 -0.24 -12.19
C GLY A 37 -4.25 -0.01 -13.46
N LEU A 38 -5.00 1.10 -13.58
CA LEU A 38 -5.79 1.41 -14.77
C LEU A 38 -4.93 1.44 -16.04
N VAL A 39 -3.74 2.04 -15.99
CA VAL A 39 -2.80 2.08 -17.13
C VAL A 39 -1.47 1.47 -16.74
N GLY A 40 -1.07 0.43 -17.47
CA GLY A 40 0.23 -0.22 -17.36
C GLY A 40 1.24 0.30 -18.39
N LEU A 41 2.46 0.51 -17.92
CA LEU A 41 3.61 0.94 -18.69
C LEU A 41 4.75 -0.05 -18.46
N GLU A 42 5.48 -0.41 -19.51
CA GLU A 42 6.67 -1.26 -19.41
C GLU A 42 7.92 -0.42 -19.66
N VAL A 43 8.82 -0.38 -18.69
CA VAL A 43 10.09 0.35 -18.78
C VAL A 43 10.95 -0.24 -19.91
N GLN A 44 11.37 0.60 -20.84
CA GLN A 44 12.23 0.24 -21.98
C GLN A 44 13.68 0.66 -21.73
N SER A 45 13.89 1.87 -21.23
CA SER A 45 15.22 2.39 -20.86
C SER A 45 15.11 3.47 -19.79
N VAL A 46 16.24 3.73 -19.11
CA VAL A 46 16.39 4.83 -18.15
C VAL A 46 17.59 5.68 -18.57
N GLU A 47 17.39 6.98 -18.69
CA GLU A 47 18.39 7.96 -19.13
C GLU A 47 18.35 9.19 -18.20
N GLY A 48 19.26 9.25 -17.22
CA GLY A 48 19.21 10.27 -16.18
C GLY A 48 17.92 10.13 -15.37
N ASN A 49 17.09 11.19 -15.34
CA ASN A 49 15.78 11.14 -14.69
C ASN A 49 14.63 10.74 -15.63
N LYS A 50 14.91 10.38 -16.89
CA LYS A 50 13.90 9.97 -17.88
C LYS A 50 13.73 8.45 -17.87
N VAL A 51 12.52 8.00 -17.58
CA VAL A 51 12.10 6.61 -17.70
C VAL A 51 11.27 6.47 -18.97
N ASN A 52 11.90 5.91 -20.01
CA ASN A 52 11.24 5.65 -21.28
C ASN A 52 10.40 4.39 -21.16
N CYS A 53 9.10 4.50 -21.41
CA CYS A 53 8.16 3.40 -21.23
C CYS A 53 7.34 3.14 -22.49
N LYS A 54 6.90 1.90 -22.66
CA LYS A 54 5.90 1.48 -23.65
C LYS A 54 4.55 1.28 -22.95
N VAL A 55 3.51 1.94 -23.45
CA VAL A 55 2.14 1.77 -22.94
C VAL A 55 1.62 0.38 -23.28
N LYS A 56 1.07 -0.34 -22.29
CA LYS A 56 0.59 -1.72 -22.42
C LYS A 56 -0.92 -1.80 -22.66
N ASN A 57 -1.68 -0.83 -22.17
CA ASN A 57 -3.13 -0.73 -22.37
C ASN A 57 -3.59 0.74 -22.36
N THR A 58 -4.80 0.99 -22.86
CA THR A 58 -5.38 2.33 -22.94
C THR A 58 -6.23 2.63 -21.71
N GLY A 59 -6.16 3.87 -21.21
CA GLY A 59 -6.99 4.39 -20.13
C GLY A 59 -6.86 5.91 -20.03
N PHE A 60 -7.83 6.57 -19.39
CA PHE A 60 -7.76 8.00 -19.13
C PHE A 60 -7.00 8.24 -17.82
N VAL A 61 -5.90 8.98 -17.88
CA VAL A 61 -5.10 9.34 -16.71
C VAL A 61 -5.36 10.81 -16.37
N GLY A 62 -5.86 11.05 -15.16
CA GLY A 62 -6.05 12.40 -14.61
C GLY A 62 -4.76 12.99 -14.03
N THR A 63 -4.87 14.19 -13.46
CA THR A 63 -3.76 14.81 -12.71
C THR A 63 -3.61 14.17 -11.32
N HIS A 64 -2.39 14.18 -10.80
CA HIS A 64 -2.06 13.70 -9.44
C HIS A 64 -2.52 12.27 -9.13
N LYS A 65 -2.49 11.39 -10.14
CA LYS A 65 -2.79 9.97 -9.96
C LYS A 65 -1.63 9.22 -9.31
N GLY A 66 -1.97 8.19 -8.53
CA GLY A 66 -1.01 7.29 -7.91
C GLY A 66 -0.19 6.53 -8.95
N VAL A 67 1.04 6.19 -8.56
CA VAL A 67 1.97 5.40 -9.37
C VAL A 67 2.49 4.25 -8.52
N ASN A 68 2.36 3.04 -9.04
CA ASN A 68 2.75 1.80 -8.41
C ASN A 68 3.82 1.11 -9.26
N VAL A 69 4.77 0.42 -8.63
CA VAL A 69 5.87 -0.25 -9.35
C VAL A 69 6.03 -1.68 -8.82
N PRO A 70 5.13 -2.60 -9.21
CA PRO A 70 5.09 -3.94 -8.66
C PRO A 70 6.42 -4.68 -8.80
N GLY A 71 6.85 -5.33 -7.71
CA GLY A 71 8.07 -6.12 -7.67
C GLY A 71 9.37 -5.31 -7.67
N VAL A 72 9.30 -4.00 -7.45
CA VAL A 72 10.46 -3.12 -7.27
C VAL A 72 10.44 -2.55 -5.84
N SER A 73 11.55 -2.71 -5.11
CA SER A 73 11.71 -2.07 -3.81
C SER A 73 12.00 -0.59 -4.03
N ILE A 74 11.01 0.24 -3.73
CA ILE A 74 11.11 1.71 -3.82
C ILE A 74 11.81 2.24 -2.58
N LYS A 75 12.81 3.12 -2.72
CA LYS A 75 13.58 3.64 -1.57
C LYS A 75 12.98 4.94 -1.01
N LEU A 76 11.69 4.91 -0.70
CA LEU A 76 11.02 5.98 0.03
C LEU A 76 11.34 5.90 1.54
N PRO A 77 11.48 7.04 2.24
CA PRO A 77 11.55 7.05 3.70
C PRO A 77 10.29 6.40 4.29
N ALA A 78 10.42 5.80 5.47
CA ALA A 78 9.31 5.15 6.15
C ALA A 78 8.18 6.14 6.50
N LEU A 79 8.53 7.39 6.77
CA LEU A 79 7.63 8.45 7.19
C LEU A 79 7.98 9.76 6.49
N THR A 80 6.95 10.46 6.04
CA THR A 80 7.07 11.84 5.57
C THR A 80 7.00 12.83 6.75
N GLU A 81 7.41 14.08 6.53
CA GLU A 81 7.25 15.14 7.54
C GLU A 81 5.78 15.30 7.99
N LYS A 82 4.85 15.11 7.04
CA LYS A 82 3.41 15.11 7.33
C LYS A 82 3.02 13.94 8.23
N ASP A 83 3.50 12.73 7.95
CA ASP A 83 3.17 11.56 8.78
C ASP A 83 3.68 11.75 10.22
N ILE A 84 4.88 12.31 10.39
CA ILE A 84 5.43 12.64 11.72
C ILE A 84 4.55 13.67 12.44
N ALA A 85 4.09 14.70 11.74
CA ALA A 85 3.18 15.70 12.31
C ALA A 85 1.83 15.09 12.72
N ASP A 86 1.26 14.22 11.87
CA ASP A 86 -0.01 13.54 12.13
C ASP A 86 0.10 12.55 13.30
N LEU A 87 1.23 11.85 13.45
CA LEU A 87 1.50 10.98 14.61
C LEU A 87 1.52 11.77 15.91
N LYS A 88 2.22 12.91 15.94
CA LYS A 88 2.27 13.80 17.11
C LYS A 88 0.89 14.33 17.48
N PHE A 89 0.14 14.78 16.47
CA PHE A 89 -1.23 15.23 16.65
C PHE A 89 -2.15 14.10 17.16
N GLY A 90 -1.96 12.87 16.69
CA GLY A 90 -2.64 11.69 17.21
C GLY A 90 -2.38 11.45 18.70
N CYS A 91 -1.13 11.62 19.14
CA CYS A 91 -0.79 11.56 20.57
C CYS A 91 -1.50 12.66 21.38
N GLU A 92 -1.54 13.89 20.87
CA GLU A 92 -2.22 15.01 21.54
C GLU A 92 -3.74 14.78 21.70
N ILE A 93 -4.38 14.19 20.69
CA ILE A 93 -5.81 13.83 20.75
C ILE A 93 -6.06 12.63 21.66
N GLY A 94 -5.08 11.73 21.80
CA GLY A 94 -5.22 10.47 22.53
C GLY A 94 -5.93 9.38 21.74
N VAL A 95 -5.58 9.22 20.46
CA VAL A 95 -6.08 8.09 19.65
C VAL A 95 -5.60 6.76 20.23
N ASN A 96 -6.36 5.68 20.05
CA ASN A 96 -5.98 4.36 20.57
C ASN A 96 -5.12 3.54 19.60
N LEU A 97 -5.18 3.86 18.30
CA LEU A 97 -4.60 3.06 17.22
C LEU A 97 -4.17 3.97 16.08
N VAL A 98 -3.03 3.65 15.47
CA VAL A 98 -2.54 4.19 14.21
C VAL A 98 -2.45 3.06 13.19
N ALA A 99 -3.06 3.25 12.03
CA ALA A 99 -2.90 2.37 10.88
C ALA A 99 -1.83 2.96 9.95
N ALA A 100 -0.68 2.29 9.85
CA ALA A 100 0.47 2.77 9.10
C ALA A 100 0.48 2.23 7.67
N SER A 101 0.40 3.13 6.69
CA SER A 101 0.37 2.78 5.25
C SER A 101 1.76 2.40 4.73
N PHE A 102 1.79 1.55 3.71
CA PHE A 102 2.94 1.13 2.91
C PHE A 102 4.12 0.60 3.74
N ILE A 103 3.82 -0.10 4.83
CA ILE A 103 4.84 -0.76 5.65
C ILE A 103 5.49 -1.89 4.87
N ARG A 104 6.82 -1.84 4.77
CA ARG A 104 7.61 -2.81 3.97
C ARG A 104 8.56 -3.65 4.82
N LYS A 105 8.91 -3.18 6.02
CA LYS A 105 9.90 -3.80 6.90
C LYS A 105 9.64 -3.43 8.36
N ALA A 106 10.15 -4.26 9.28
CA ALA A 106 10.05 -4.03 10.73
C ALA A 106 10.56 -2.64 11.14
N SER A 107 11.66 -2.16 10.55
CA SER A 107 12.23 -0.85 10.88
C SER A 107 11.30 0.33 10.60
N ASP A 108 10.34 0.18 9.66
CA ASP A 108 9.33 1.22 9.41
C ASP A 108 8.38 1.33 10.61
N VAL A 109 8.00 0.19 11.20
CA VAL A 109 7.16 0.10 12.40
C VAL A 109 7.90 0.64 13.62
N GLU A 110 9.17 0.27 13.77
CA GLU A 110 10.04 0.76 14.86
C GLU A 110 10.20 2.28 14.82
N ALA A 111 10.33 2.88 13.63
CA ALA A 111 10.40 4.33 13.46
C ALA A 111 9.10 5.02 13.94
N ILE A 112 7.93 4.46 13.62
CA ILE A 112 6.64 4.97 14.12
C ILE A 112 6.57 4.83 15.64
N ARG A 113 6.95 3.66 16.18
CA ARG A 113 6.96 3.42 17.62
C ARG A 113 7.83 4.43 18.36
N ALA A 114 9.02 4.74 17.85
CA ALA A 114 9.92 5.72 18.45
C ALA A 114 9.25 7.11 18.56
N ILE A 115 8.62 7.58 17.48
CA ILE A 115 7.91 8.86 17.48
C ILE A 115 6.74 8.85 18.48
N LEU A 116 5.95 7.78 18.52
CA LEU A 116 4.84 7.67 19.46
C LEU A 116 5.34 7.73 20.91
N VAL A 117 6.38 6.96 21.25
CA VAL A 117 6.97 6.95 22.60
C VAL A 117 7.54 8.30 22.99
N GLU A 118 8.28 8.97 22.09
CA GLU A 118 8.83 10.32 22.33
C GLU A 118 7.75 11.37 22.62
N ASN A 119 6.51 11.13 22.18
CA ASN A 119 5.37 12.03 22.36
C ASN A 119 4.32 11.48 23.34
N GLY A 120 4.68 10.53 24.21
CA GLY A 120 3.81 9.98 25.26
C GLY A 120 2.72 9.02 24.80
N GLY A 121 2.74 8.61 23.53
CA GLY A 121 1.80 7.70 22.87
C GLY A 121 2.20 6.22 22.94
N GLU A 122 2.98 5.79 23.94
CA GLU A 122 3.48 4.41 24.06
C GLU A 122 2.38 3.33 24.08
N HIS A 123 1.18 3.70 24.54
CA HIS A 123 0.00 2.85 24.62
C HIS A 123 -0.76 2.74 23.28
N ILE A 124 -0.45 3.58 22.30
CA ILE A 124 -1.12 3.62 21.00
C ILE A 124 -0.69 2.41 20.19
N GLN A 125 -1.67 1.65 19.71
CA GLN A 125 -1.43 0.44 18.92
C GLN A 125 -1.02 0.79 17.49
N ILE A 126 -0.07 0.05 16.91
CA ILE A 126 0.35 0.20 15.52
C ILE A 126 -0.17 -0.97 14.70
N PHE A 127 -1.05 -0.67 13.74
CA PHE A 127 -1.52 -1.63 12.75
C PHE A 127 -0.81 -1.39 11.43
N SER A 128 0.02 -2.32 11.01
CA SER A 128 0.73 -2.20 9.73
C SER A 128 -0.17 -2.61 8.58
N LYS A 129 -0.36 -1.70 7.62
CA LYS A 129 -1.10 -1.98 6.40
C LYS A 129 -0.16 -2.66 5.40
N ILE A 130 -0.51 -3.88 4.99
CA ILE A 130 0.22 -4.64 3.99
C ILE A 130 -0.40 -4.34 2.63
N GLU A 131 0.33 -3.55 1.85
CA GLU A 131 -0.15 -2.90 0.62
C GLU A 131 0.73 -3.21 -0.60
N ASN A 132 1.87 -3.88 -0.42
CA ASN A 132 2.78 -4.19 -1.52
C ASN A 132 3.50 -5.54 -1.35
N GLN A 133 4.16 -5.99 -2.41
CA GLN A 133 4.89 -7.26 -2.43
C GLN A 133 5.97 -7.32 -1.36
N GLU A 134 6.73 -6.24 -1.13
CA GLU A 134 7.80 -6.22 -0.12
C GLU A 134 7.26 -6.41 1.30
N GLY A 135 6.10 -5.81 1.62
CA GLY A 135 5.40 -6.03 2.89
C GLY A 135 4.88 -7.45 3.04
N VAL A 136 4.43 -8.09 1.95
CA VAL A 136 4.06 -9.52 1.95
C VAL A 136 5.28 -10.40 2.19
N ASP A 137 6.39 -10.12 1.53
CA ASP A 137 7.63 -10.90 1.64
C ASP A 137 8.24 -10.81 3.05
N ASN A 138 8.12 -9.64 3.69
CA ASN A 138 8.63 -9.38 5.04
C ASN A 138 7.60 -9.54 6.16
N ILE A 139 6.43 -10.14 5.88
CA ILE A 139 5.28 -10.16 6.79
C ILE A 139 5.63 -10.66 8.19
N ASP A 140 6.48 -11.66 8.33
CA ASP A 140 6.82 -12.25 9.63
C ASP A 140 7.53 -11.22 10.53
N SER A 141 8.50 -10.49 9.99
CA SER A 141 9.22 -9.44 10.72
C SER A 141 8.35 -8.22 11.04
N ILE A 142 7.45 -7.85 10.12
CA ILE A 142 6.51 -6.73 10.32
C ILE A 142 5.53 -7.12 11.43
N LEU A 143 4.95 -8.32 11.33
CA LEU A 143 4.04 -8.87 12.31
C LEU A 143 4.67 -8.94 13.70
N GLU A 144 5.95 -9.30 13.82
CA GLU A 144 6.67 -9.29 15.10
C GLU A 144 6.72 -7.88 15.72
N ALA A 145 7.00 -6.85 14.92
CA ALA A 145 7.13 -5.46 15.36
C ALA A 145 5.80 -4.72 15.58
N SER A 146 4.71 -5.14 14.93
CA SER A 146 3.39 -4.48 14.96
C SER A 146 2.49 -4.99 16.08
N ASP A 147 1.47 -4.22 16.46
CA ASP A 147 0.44 -4.69 17.40
C ASP A 147 -0.69 -5.44 16.69
N GLY A 148 -0.90 -5.15 15.40
CA GLY A 148 -1.83 -5.84 14.52
C GLY A 148 -1.51 -5.58 13.06
N ILE A 149 -2.24 -6.24 12.17
CA ILE A 149 -2.07 -6.13 10.71
C ILE A 149 -3.38 -5.72 10.05
N MET A 150 -3.28 -4.96 8.96
CA MET A 150 -4.38 -4.71 8.05
C MET A 150 -4.02 -5.24 6.66
N VAL A 151 -4.82 -6.17 6.14
CA VAL A 151 -4.75 -6.62 4.75
C VAL A 151 -5.48 -5.59 3.88
N ALA A 152 -4.73 -4.66 3.28
CA ALA A 152 -5.26 -3.56 2.50
C ALA A 152 -5.34 -3.95 1.01
N ARG A 153 -6.46 -4.60 0.65
CA ARG A 153 -6.62 -5.36 -0.60
C ARG A 153 -6.66 -4.49 -1.86
N GLY A 154 -7.09 -3.24 -1.76
CA GLY A 154 -7.11 -2.28 -2.85
C GLY A 154 -5.71 -2.03 -3.39
N ASP A 155 -4.84 -1.44 -2.59
CA ASP A 155 -3.44 -1.19 -2.95
C ASP A 155 -2.68 -2.50 -3.21
N LEU A 156 -2.87 -3.50 -2.34
CA LEU A 156 -2.19 -4.78 -2.50
C LEU A 156 -2.54 -5.46 -3.83
N GLY A 157 -3.80 -5.41 -4.26
CA GLY A 157 -4.26 -5.97 -5.54
C GLY A 157 -3.67 -5.29 -6.78
N VAL A 158 -3.10 -4.08 -6.63
CA VAL A 158 -2.33 -3.39 -7.67
C VAL A 158 -0.86 -3.82 -7.65
N GLU A 159 -0.31 -4.05 -6.46
CA GLU A 159 1.12 -4.32 -6.24
C GLU A 159 1.52 -5.80 -6.38
N ILE A 160 0.56 -6.72 -6.38
CA ILE A 160 0.80 -8.16 -6.63
C ILE A 160 -0.11 -8.68 -7.75
N PRO A 161 0.21 -9.83 -8.38
CA PRO A 161 -0.71 -10.47 -9.30
C PRO A 161 -2.07 -10.70 -8.63
N MET A 162 -3.14 -10.14 -9.19
CA MET A 162 -4.47 -10.10 -8.58
C MET A 162 -4.99 -11.50 -8.21
N GLU A 163 -4.67 -12.52 -9.00
CA GLU A 163 -5.04 -13.91 -8.74
C GLU A 163 -4.39 -14.50 -7.48
N LYS A 164 -3.30 -13.92 -6.99
CA LYS A 164 -2.63 -14.33 -5.75
C LYS A 164 -3.22 -13.66 -4.50
N LEU A 165 -3.93 -12.54 -4.66
CA LEU A 165 -4.47 -11.76 -3.55
C LEU A 165 -5.29 -12.59 -2.54
N PRO A 166 -6.20 -13.50 -2.97
CA PRO A 166 -6.94 -14.33 -2.02
C PRO A 166 -6.04 -15.24 -1.17
N ALA A 167 -4.97 -15.80 -1.77
CA ALA A 167 -4.04 -16.66 -1.04
C ALA A 167 -3.18 -15.86 -0.06
N VAL A 168 -2.74 -14.66 -0.45
CA VAL A 168 -1.96 -13.76 0.41
C VAL A 168 -2.80 -13.29 1.61
N GLN A 169 -4.06 -12.90 1.41
CA GLN A 169 -4.98 -12.56 2.50
C GLN A 169 -5.06 -13.69 3.53
N LYS A 170 -5.35 -14.92 3.08
CA LYS A 170 -5.46 -16.10 3.96
C LYS A 170 -4.17 -16.34 4.74
N MET A 171 -3.03 -16.27 4.06
CA MET A 171 -1.71 -16.46 4.66
C MET A 171 -1.43 -15.41 5.76
N ILE A 172 -1.73 -14.14 5.51
CA ILE A 172 -1.53 -13.07 6.50
C ILE A 172 -2.45 -13.28 7.72
N ILE A 173 -3.73 -13.58 7.49
CA ILE A 173 -4.70 -13.83 8.56
C ILE A 173 -4.26 -15.03 9.41
N GLU A 174 -3.87 -16.15 8.78
CA GLU A 174 -3.38 -17.35 9.47
C GLU A 174 -2.16 -17.04 10.35
N LYS A 175 -1.18 -16.29 9.84
CA LYS A 175 0.00 -15.87 10.61
C LYS A 175 -0.38 -15.02 11.82
N CYS A 176 -1.28 -14.05 11.65
CA CYS A 176 -1.76 -13.19 12.74
C CYS A 176 -2.47 -14.01 13.83
N ASN A 177 -3.35 -14.93 13.42
CA ASN A 177 -4.06 -15.85 14.30
C ASN A 177 -3.10 -16.76 15.08
N HIS A 178 -2.04 -17.25 14.42
CA HIS A 178 -1.05 -18.13 15.05
C HIS A 178 -0.30 -17.45 16.20
N VAL A 179 0.02 -16.15 16.05
CA VAL A 179 0.74 -15.37 17.08
C VAL A 179 -0.19 -14.60 18.02
N GLY A 180 -1.50 -14.66 17.81
CA GLY A 180 -2.50 -13.99 18.63
C GLY A 180 -2.50 -12.46 18.48
N LYS A 181 -2.16 -11.94 17.30
CA LYS A 181 -2.23 -10.50 16.99
C LYS A 181 -3.45 -10.21 16.11
N PRO A 182 -4.22 -9.13 16.35
CA PRO A 182 -5.42 -8.84 15.57
C PRO A 182 -5.13 -8.56 14.10
N VAL A 183 -6.05 -8.98 13.23
CA VAL A 183 -5.98 -8.73 11.79
C VAL A 183 -7.28 -8.15 11.22
N ILE A 184 -7.15 -7.10 10.41
CA ILE A 184 -8.25 -6.41 9.73
C ILE A 184 -8.21 -6.75 8.24
N THR A 185 -9.32 -7.26 7.69
CA THR A 185 -9.49 -7.38 6.24
C THR A 185 -10.18 -6.13 5.71
N ALA A 186 -9.49 -5.37 4.85
CA ALA A 186 -9.90 -4.03 4.48
C ALA A 186 -10.12 -3.84 2.97
N THR A 187 -10.86 -2.79 2.64
CA THR A 187 -11.12 -2.21 1.31
C THR A 187 -11.99 -3.09 0.41
N GLN A 188 -12.85 -2.47 -0.41
CA GLN A 188 -13.69 -3.14 -1.40
C GLN A 188 -14.56 -4.29 -0.87
N MET A 189 -14.83 -4.35 0.44
CA MET A 189 -15.67 -5.39 1.05
C MET A 189 -17.11 -5.33 0.54
N LEU A 190 -17.68 -4.12 0.50
CA LEU A 190 -19.06 -3.85 0.07
C LEU A 190 -19.11 -2.61 -0.85
N ASP A 191 -18.15 -2.47 -1.77
CA ASP A 191 -17.93 -1.27 -2.60
C ASP A 191 -19.20 -0.79 -3.33
N SER A 192 -19.98 -1.72 -3.87
CA SER A 192 -21.22 -1.43 -4.59
C SER A 192 -22.25 -0.71 -3.71
N MET A 193 -22.17 -0.85 -2.39
CA MET A 193 -23.09 -0.21 -1.44
C MET A 193 -22.88 1.29 -1.30
N ILE A 194 -21.80 1.85 -1.86
CA ILE A 194 -21.64 3.31 -2.02
C ILE A 194 -22.78 3.88 -2.89
N ARG A 195 -23.25 3.10 -3.88
CA ARG A 195 -24.27 3.55 -4.85
C ARG A 195 -25.58 2.76 -4.77
N ASN A 196 -25.59 1.63 -4.08
CA ASN A 196 -26.73 0.72 -4.03
C ASN A 196 -27.14 0.40 -2.58
N PRO A 197 -28.43 0.24 -2.28
CA PRO A 197 -28.87 -0.10 -0.92
C PRO A 197 -28.60 -1.56 -0.51
N ARG A 198 -28.10 -2.40 -1.42
CA ARG A 198 -27.80 -3.82 -1.18
C ARG A 198 -26.49 -4.22 -1.86
N PRO A 199 -25.67 -5.08 -1.24
CA PRO A 199 -24.46 -5.57 -1.85
C PRO A 199 -24.75 -6.63 -2.93
N THR A 200 -23.75 -6.89 -3.75
CA THR A 200 -23.75 -7.99 -4.71
C THR A 200 -23.55 -9.34 -4.00
N ARG A 201 -23.86 -10.44 -4.68
CA ARG A 201 -23.56 -11.79 -4.17
C ARG A 201 -22.06 -12.03 -3.99
N ALA A 202 -21.23 -11.41 -4.83
CA ALA A 202 -19.78 -11.53 -4.75
C ALA A 202 -19.24 -10.89 -3.47
N GLU A 203 -19.68 -9.67 -3.15
CA GLU A 203 -19.30 -8.96 -1.92
C GLU A 203 -19.76 -9.67 -0.65
N VAL A 204 -21.00 -10.20 -0.64
CA VAL A 204 -21.46 -11.03 0.49
C VAL A 204 -20.58 -12.26 0.68
N SER A 205 -20.21 -12.91 -0.43
CA SER A 205 -19.31 -14.06 -0.39
C SER A 205 -17.90 -13.67 0.07
N ASP A 206 -17.40 -12.51 -0.34
CA ASP A 206 -16.07 -12.02 0.03
C ASP A 206 -15.98 -11.74 1.54
N VAL A 207 -16.93 -10.99 2.09
CA VAL A 207 -17.03 -10.73 3.53
C VAL A 207 -17.16 -12.03 4.32
N ALA A 208 -18.01 -12.96 3.89
CA ALA A 208 -18.17 -14.25 4.56
C ALA A 208 -16.88 -15.08 4.55
N ASN A 209 -16.12 -15.07 3.45
CA ASN A 209 -14.85 -15.77 3.38
C ASN A 209 -13.79 -15.15 4.29
N ALA A 210 -13.70 -13.81 4.39
CA ALA A 210 -12.79 -13.16 5.33
C ALA A 210 -13.08 -13.57 6.79
N ILE A 211 -14.36 -13.72 7.15
CA ILE A 211 -14.78 -14.22 8.46
C ILE A 211 -14.36 -15.69 8.64
N TYR A 212 -14.57 -16.55 7.63
CA TYR A 212 -14.15 -17.95 7.69
C TYR A 212 -12.64 -18.14 7.74
N ASP A 213 -11.88 -17.22 7.14
CA ASP A 213 -10.42 -17.18 7.24
C ASP A 213 -9.94 -16.81 8.65
N GLY A 214 -10.82 -16.23 9.46
CA GLY A 214 -10.56 -15.88 10.85
C GLY A 214 -10.07 -14.45 11.04
N THR A 215 -10.52 -13.50 10.23
CA THR A 215 -10.23 -12.07 10.47
C THR A 215 -10.92 -11.57 11.75
N ASP A 216 -10.23 -10.72 12.54
CA ASP A 216 -10.82 -10.11 13.74
C ASP A 216 -11.80 -8.98 13.43
N ALA A 217 -11.54 -8.23 12.34
CA ALA A 217 -12.39 -7.14 11.90
C ALA A 217 -12.44 -7.02 10.36
N ILE A 218 -13.52 -6.43 9.88
CA ILE A 218 -13.75 -6.09 8.47
C ILE A 218 -13.83 -4.57 8.33
N MET A 219 -13.29 -4.02 7.23
CA MET A 219 -13.27 -2.58 6.97
C MET A 219 -13.56 -2.23 5.50
#